data_AF-A0A1F9NUB0-F1
#
_entry.id   AF-A0A1F9NUB0-F1
#
_cell.length_a   1.000
_cell.length_b   1.000
_cell.length_c   1.000
_cell.angle_alpha   90.00
_cell.angle_beta   90.00
_cell.angle_gamma   90.00
#
_symmetry.space_group_name_H-M   'P 1'
#
loop_
_entity.id
_entity.type
_entity.pdbx_description
1 polymer ?
#
loop_
_entity_poly.entity_id
_entity_poly.type
_entity_poly.pdbx_seq_one_letter_code
_entity_poly.pdbx_strand_id
1 'polypeptide(L)' 'MVKWLEGHELPYLLILTKSDKLSKTQQQKRLTAICALMNRENSSAILFSSKTKLGRDRVLQEIMNLLDWNNE' A
#
# COMPACT_ATOMS: atom_id res chain seq x y z
N MET A 1 -1.80 2.95 -15.88
CA MET A 1 -2.11 1.72 -15.13
C MET A 1 -3.11 1.98 -14.02
N VAL A 2 -2.85 2.84 -13.04
CA VAL A 2 -3.82 3.04 -11.94
C VAL A 2 -5.18 3.57 -12.41
N LYS A 3 -5.20 4.60 -13.27
CA LYS A 3 -6.44 5.07 -13.90
C LYS A 3 -7.20 3.98 -14.68
N TRP A 4 -6.50 2.97 -15.18
CA TRP A 4 -7.14 1.85 -15.88
C TRP A 4 -7.85 0.94 -14.89
N LEU A 5 -7.21 0.63 -13.74
CA LEU A 5 -7.85 -0.11 -12.65
C LEU A 5 -9.09 0.63 -12.13
N GLU A 6 -8.97 1.94 -11.92
CA GLU A 6 -10.07 2.79 -11.45
C GLU A 6 -11.22 2.85 -12.46
N GLY A 7 -10.91 3.01 -13.76
CA GLY A 7 -11.94 3.03 -14.81
C GLY A 7 -12.65 1.69 -15.04
N HIS A 8 -12.11 0.59 -14.51
CA HIS A 8 -12.73 -0.74 -14.53
C HIS A 8 -13.24 -1.16 -13.14
N GLU A 9 -13.28 -0.23 -12.18
CA GLU A 9 -13.77 -0.46 -10.81
C GLU A 9 -13.05 -1.63 -10.09
N LEU A 10 -11.79 -1.88 -10.46
CA LEU A 10 -10.99 -2.95 -9.87
C LEU A 10 -10.36 -2.46 -8.55
N PRO A 11 -10.65 -3.10 -7.40
CA PRO A 11 -10.02 -2.75 -6.14
C PRO A 11 -8.53 -3.08 -6.16
N TYR A 12 -7.71 -2.22 -5.58
CA TYR A 12 -6.26 -2.42 -5.50
C TYR A 12 -5.65 -1.84 -4.22
N LEU A 13 -4.63 -2.53 -3.74
CA LEU A 13 -3.83 -2.17 -2.56
C LEU A 13 -2.55 -1.45 -2.99
N LEU A 14 -2.27 -0.29 -2.39
CA LEU A 14 -1.07 0.49 -2.70
C LEU A 14 0.11 0.08 -1.82
N ILE A 15 1.17 -0.47 -2.42
CA ILE A 15 2.38 -0.91 -1.72
C ILE A 15 3.57 -0.05 -2.15
N LEU A 16 4.14 0.70 -1.20
CA LEU A 16 5.29 1.58 -1.41
C LEU A 16 6.58 0.83 -1.06
N THR A 17 7.18 0.20 -2.07
CA THR A 17 8.37 -0.66 -1.90
C THR A 17 9.66 0.13 -1.64
N LYS A 18 10.72 -0.58 -1.22
CA LYS A 18 12.07 -0.06 -0.96
C LYS A 18 12.14 1.04 0.11
N SER A 19 11.25 0.99 1.11
CA SER A 19 11.20 1.97 2.20
C SER A 19 12.50 2.05 3.01
N ASP A 20 13.33 0.99 3.02
CA ASP A 20 14.65 0.96 3.66
C ASP A 20 15.65 1.99 3.11
N LYS A 21 15.39 2.56 1.93
CA LYS A 21 16.24 3.59 1.31
C LYS A 21 15.98 5.00 1.83
N LEU A 22 14.96 5.18 2.66
CA LEU A 22 14.50 6.47 3.15
C LEU A 22 14.51 6.48 4.68
N SER A 23 14.82 7.63 5.28
CA SER A 23 14.61 7.83 6.72
C SER A 23 13.12 7.75 7.07
N LYS A 24 12.77 7.47 8.33
CA LYS A 24 11.37 7.42 8.77
C LYS A 24 10.58 8.69 8.39
N THR A 25 11.17 9.86 8.56
CA THR A 25 10.56 11.15 8.17
C THR A 25 10.36 11.25 6.65
N GLN A 26 11.35 10.82 5.86
CA GLN A 26 11.23 10.80 4.40
C GLN A 26 10.19 9.79 3.92
N GLN A 27 10.10 8.62 4.56
CA GLN A 27 9.05 7.63 4.28
C GLN A 27 7.66 8.24 4.50
N GLN A 28 7.43 8.91 5.64
CA GLN A 28 6.14 9.54 5.94
C GLN A 28 5.80 10.68 4.96
N LYS A 29 6.81 11.48 4.59
CA LYS A 29 6.64 12.54 3.58
C LYS A 29 6.26 11.97 2.22
N ARG A 30 6.92 10.89 1.77
CA ARG A 30 6.62 10.22 0.51
C ARG A 30 5.25 9.54 0.54
N LEU A 31 4.89 8.88 1.64
CA LEU A 31 3.57 8.30 1.86
C LEU A 31 2.49 9.37 1.66
N THR A 32 2.61 10.49 2.39
CA THR A 32 1.64 11.59 2.32
C THR A 32 1.53 12.19 0.92
N ALA A 33 2.68 12.43 0.27
CA ALA A 33 2.68 12.99 -1.08
C ALA A 33 2.04 12.04 -2.12
N ILE A 34 2.33 10.74 -2.05
CA ILE A 34 1.77 9.76 -2.97
C ILE A 34 0.27 9.58 -2.71
N CYS A 35 -0.15 9.43 -1.44
CA CYS A 35 -1.57 9.31 -1.10
C CYS A 35 -2.37 10.54 -1.54
N ALA A 36 -1.84 11.75 -1.34
CA ALA A 36 -2.47 12.98 -1.84
C ALA A 36 -2.60 13.01 -3.37
N LEU A 37 -1.58 12.58 -4.11
CA LEU A 37 -1.64 12.49 -5.58
C LEU A 37 -2.70 11.49 -6.07
N MET A 38 -2.98 10.47 -5.26
CA MET A 38 -3.96 9.43 -5.57
C MET A 38 -5.34 9.71 -4.96
N ASN A 39 -5.51 10.85 -4.27
CA ASN A 39 -6.71 11.19 -3.50
C ASN A 39 -7.14 10.07 -2.52
N ARG A 40 -6.16 9.50 -1.81
CA ARG A 40 -6.35 8.42 -0.85
C ARG A 40 -5.82 8.81 0.52
N GLU A 41 -6.29 8.11 1.55
CA GLU A 41 -5.76 8.27 2.90
C GLU A 41 -4.39 7.60 3.05
N ASN A 42 -3.59 8.09 4.00
CA ASN A 42 -2.30 7.45 4.34
C ASN A 42 -2.48 6.03 4.88
N SER A 43 -3.63 5.73 5.47
CA SER A 43 -4.02 4.41 6.00
C SER A 43 -4.15 3.37 4.89
N SER A 44 -4.52 3.77 3.66
CA SER A 44 -4.80 2.87 2.54
C SER A 44 -3.55 2.41 1.77
N ALA A 45 -2.35 2.79 2.23
CA ALA A 45 -1.10 2.45 1.60
C ALA A 45 -0.13 1.85 2.62
N ILE A 46 0.69 0.90 2.16
CA ILE A 46 1.62 0.16 3.01
C ILE A 46 3.06 0.48 2.60
N LEU A 47 3.83 1.03 3.53
CA LEU A 47 5.28 1.12 3.39
C LEU A 47 5.89 -0.28 3.50
N PHE A 48 6.66 -0.67 2.49
CA PHE A 48 7.18 -2.03 2.37
C PHE A 48 8.67 -2.06 2.04
N SER A 49 9.39 -3.00 2.65
CA SER A 49 10.77 -3.32 2.26
C SER A 49 10.99 -4.82 2.32
N SER A 50 11.42 -5.41 1.20
CA SER A 50 11.86 -6.80 1.15
C SER A 50 13.13 -7.03 1.98
N LYS A 51 13.97 -5.99 2.18
CA LYS A 51 15.24 -6.11 2.91
C LYS A 51 15.03 -6.13 4.42
N THR A 52 14.21 -5.22 4.94
CA THR A 52 13.95 -5.12 6.39
C THR A 52 12.69 -5.88 6.82
N LYS A 53 11.94 -6.44 5.86
CA LYS A 53 10.63 -7.08 6.05
C LYS A 53 9.54 -6.13 6.57
N LEU A 54 9.79 -4.81 6.57
CA LEU A 54 8.79 -3.82 6.95
C LEU A 54 7.53 -3.99 6.09
N GLY A 55 6.37 -3.99 6.73
CA GLY A 55 5.07 -4.06 6.06
C GLY A 55 4.68 -5.44 5.55
N ARG A 56 5.55 -6.47 5.69
CA ARG A 56 5.24 -7.84 5.25
C ARG A 56 3.96 -8.38 5.91
N ASP A 57 3.91 -8.34 7.24
CA ASP A 57 2.80 -8.95 7.98
C ASP A 57 1.49 -8.22 7.69
N ARG A 58 1.54 -6.89 7.54
CA ARG A 58 0.39 -6.08 7.15
C ARG A 58 -0.12 -6.42 5.75
N VAL A 59 0.77 -6.65 4.78
CA VAL A 59 0.38 -7.10 3.43
C VAL A 59 -0.26 -8.48 3.48
N LEU A 60 0.32 -9.42 4.23
CA LEU A 60 -0.25 -10.77 4.37
C LEU A 60 -1.62 -10.75 5.03
N GLN A 61 -1.78 -9.95 6.08
CA GLN A 61 -3.06 -9.75 6.75
C GLN A 61 -4.12 -9.21 5.80
N GLU A 62 -3.79 -8.20 4.98
CA GLU A 62 -4.74 -7.66 4.00
C GLU A 62 -5.16 -8.70 2.96
N ILE A 63 -4.21 -9.51 2.48
CA ILE A 63 -4.50 -10.61 1.56
C ILE A 63 -5.41 -11.66 2.22
N MET A 64 -5.13 -12.05 3.46
CA MET A 64 -5.95 -13.01 4.20
C MET A 64 -7.37 -12.49 4.41
N ASN A 65 -7.52 -11.24 4.87
CA ASN A 65 -8.83 -10.60 5.04
C ASN A 65 -9.64 -10.60 3.74
N LEU A 66 -9.00 -10.33 2.60
CA LEU A 66 -9.66 -10.35 1.29
C LEU A 66 -10.05 -11.76 0.85
N LEU A 67 -9.24 -12.77 1.15
CA LEU A 67 -9.57 -14.16 0.84
C LEU A 67 -10.72 -14.68 1.71
N ASP A 68 -10.72 -14.35 3.00
CA ASP A 68 -11.78 -14.73 3.93
C ASP A 68 -13.12 -14.11 3.52
N TRP A 69 -13.13 -12.83 3.14
CA TRP A 69 -14.32 -12.15 2.62
C TRP A 69 -14.91 -12.80 1.36
N ASN A 70 -14.08 -13.41 0.49
CA ASN A 70 -14.57 -14.08 -0.72
C ASN A 70 -15.09 -15.51 -0.47
N ASN A 71 -14.87 -16.07 0.72
CA ASN A 71 -15.31 -17.42 1.09
C ASN A 71 -16.63 -17.43 1.88
N GLU A 72 -17.18 -16.25 2.21
CA GLU A 72 -18.52 -16.04 2.79
C GLU A 72 -19.56 -15.76 1.71
#